data_AF-A0A946BCM5-F1
#
_entry.id   AF-A0A946BCM5-F1
#
_cell.length_a   1.000
_cell.length_b   1.000
_cell.length_c   1.000
_cell.angle_alpha   90.00
_cell.angle_beta   90.00
_cell.angle_gamma   90.00
#
_symmetry.space_group_name_H-M   'P 1'
#
loop_
_entity.id
_entity.type
_entity.pdbx_description
1 polymer ?
#
loop_
_entity_poly.entity_id
_entity_poly.type
_entity_poly.pdbx_seq_one_letter_code
_entity_poly.pdbx_strand_id
1 'polypeptide(L)'
;MNGNTFTKNDYFRKRAQSVGLSLIVMGASFFLYYLGLFGNVQGPLTPGNIGASLAAMGVTKVHMLMFFLSFFIMALTWNHIFNLVSFMIASRLTCMRKNQEGIVCGASTKRIKINYGNKKNIDKNKSVRFKCVNGHNCFDARFNPVKKGVVSHTVWVAALLFCVIIMYG
;
A
#
# COMPACT_ATOMS: atom_id res chain seq x y z
N MET A 1 9.99 24.87 23.84
CA MET A 1 10.81 25.09 22.63
C MET A 1 11.92 24.04 22.64
N ASN A 2 11.75 22.91 21.94
CA ASN A 2 12.76 21.84 21.92
C ASN A 2 13.77 22.10 20.81
N GLY A 3 14.96 22.57 21.20
CA GLY A 3 16.10 22.74 20.31
C GLY A 3 16.66 21.39 19.89
N ASN A 4 16.47 21.03 18.62
CA ASN A 4 17.11 19.88 18.01
C ASN A 4 18.61 20.17 17.82
N THR A 5 19.45 19.70 18.74
CA THR A 5 20.90 19.63 18.53
C THR A 5 21.17 18.55 17.48
N PHE A 6 21.05 18.91 16.20
CA PHE A 6 21.50 18.06 15.10
C PHE A 6 23.01 17.90 15.23
N THR A 7 23.44 16.69 15.61
CA THR A 7 24.86 16.40 15.79
C THR A 7 25.56 16.40 14.42
N LYS A 8 26.83 16.84 14.37
CA LYS A 8 27.65 16.85 13.15
C LYS A 8 27.64 15.47 12.45
N ASN A 9 27.58 14.40 13.25
CA ASN A 9 27.49 13.01 12.80
C ASN A 9 26.20 12.70 12.02
N ASP A 10 25.07 13.32 12.33
CA ASP A 10 23.82 13.14 11.57
C ASP A 10 23.90 13.77 10.17
N TYR A 11 24.55 14.92 10.04
CA TYR A 11 24.80 15.55 8.74
C TYR A 11 25.79 14.74 7.90
N PHE A 12 26.89 14.28 8.49
CA PHE A 12 27.85 13.42 7.80
C PHE A 12 27.23 12.10 7.37
N ARG A 13 26.42 11.46 8.23
CA ARG A 13 25.72 10.21 7.92
C ARG A 13 24.71 10.39 6.78
N LYS A 14 23.88 11.44 6.81
CA LYS A 14 22.93 11.73 5.74
C LYS A 14 23.63 12.05 4.41
N ARG A 15 24.72 12.82 4.45
CA ARG A 15 25.50 13.15 3.25
C ARG A 15 26.23 11.93 2.68
N ALA A 16 26.80 11.07 3.53
CA ALA A 16 27.43 9.82 3.12
C ALA A 16 26.40 8.85 2.49
N GLN A 17 25.20 8.73 3.07
CA GLN A 17 24.11 7.96 2.48
C GLN A 17 23.68 8.50 1.11
N SER A 18 23.55 9.83 0.99
CA SER A 18 23.21 10.46 -0.29
C SER A 18 24.29 10.23 -1.36
N VAL A 19 25.57 10.38 -1.01
CA VAL A 19 26.69 10.16 -1.94
C VAL A 19 26.82 8.69 -2.33
N GLY A 20 26.66 7.77 -1.36
CA GLY A 20 26.66 6.33 -1.63
C GLY A 20 25.53 5.94 -2.58
N LEU A 21 24.33 6.48 -2.38
CA LEU A 21 23.19 6.23 -3.26
C LEU A 21 23.43 6.81 -4.67
N SER A 22 24.03 7.99 -4.79
CA SER A 22 24.43 8.56 -6.09
C SER A 22 25.50 7.73 -6.81
N LEU A 23 26.49 7.19 -6.10
CA LEU A 23 27.51 6.33 -6.69
C LEU A 23 26.93 4.99 -7.17
N ILE A 24 26.02 4.40 -6.40
CA ILE A 24 25.29 3.19 -6.81
C ILE A 24 24.46 3.47 -8.07
N VAL A 25 23.71 4.57 -8.09
CA VAL A 25 22.90 4.97 -9.24
C VAL A 25 23.79 5.20 -10.46
N MET A 26 24.90 5.93 -10.31
CA MET A 26 25.85 6.18 -11.40
C MET A 26 26.46 4.88 -11.94
N GLY A 27 26.90 3.99 -11.05
CA GLY A 27 27.44 2.67 -11.44
C GLY A 27 26.41 1.81 -12.17
N ALA A 28 25.17 1.78 -11.67
CA ALA A 28 24.07 1.08 -12.33
C ALA A 28 23.77 1.68 -13.70
N SER A 29 23.75 3.01 -13.84
CA SER A 29 23.56 3.69 -15.12
C SER A 29 24.66 3.35 -16.13
N PHE A 30 25.92 3.29 -15.72
CA PHE A 30 27.02 2.89 -16.62
C PHE A 30 26.92 1.42 -17.02
N PHE A 31 26.63 0.53 -16.07
CA PHE A 31 26.41 -0.89 -16.37
C PHE A 31 25.28 -1.07 -17.39
N LEU A 32 24.15 -0.40 -17.19
CA LEU A 32 23.00 -0.43 -18.10
C LEU A 32 23.29 0.23 -19.46
N TYR A 33 24.13 1.27 -19.50
CA TYR A 33 24.59 1.91 -20.74
C TYR A 33 25.39 0.93 -21.60
N TYR A 34 26.38 0.24 -21.03
CA TYR A 34 27.21 -0.72 -21.76
C TYR A 34 26.44 -1.97 -22.18
N LEU A 35 25.41 -2.34 -21.43
CA LEU A 35 24.51 -3.41 -21.81
C LEU A 35 23.53 -3.02 -22.94
N GLY A 36 23.48 -1.74 -23.31
CA GLY A 36 22.67 -1.25 -24.44
C GLY A 36 21.23 -0.88 -24.07
N LEU A 37 20.91 -0.69 -22.78
CA LEU A 37 19.56 -0.31 -22.33
C LEU A 37 19.26 1.19 -22.59
N PHE A 38 20.26 2.06 -22.48
CA PHE A 38 20.14 3.50 -22.68
C PHE A 38 21.31 4.02 -23.53
N GLY A 39 21.22 3.94 -24.85
CA GLY A 39 22.27 4.44 -25.75
C GLY A 39 22.27 3.74 -27.10
N ASN A 40 23.05 4.26 -28.06
CA ASN A 40 23.19 3.67 -29.40
C ASN A 40 24.25 2.53 -29.45
N VAL A 41 24.70 2.08 -28.28
CA VAL A 41 25.70 1.00 -28.15
C VAL A 41 24.97 -0.33 -28.32
N GLN A 42 25.41 -1.13 -29.29
CA GLN A 42 24.83 -2.46 -29.50
C GLN A 42 25.25 -3.40 -28.36
N GLY A 43 24.29 -3.70 -27.48
CA GLY A 43 24.45 -4.63 -26.37
C GLY A 43 23.30 -5.66 -26.29
N PRO A 44 23.42 -6.68 -25.43
CA PRO A 44 22.41 -7.73 -25.29
C PRO A 44 21.07 -7.22 -24.76
N LEU A 45 21.06 -6.09 -24.02
CA LEU A 45 19.85 -5.43 -23.54
C LEU A 45 19.32 -4.33 -24.48
N THR A 46 19.70 -4.35 -25.76
CA THR A 46 19.03 -3.49 -26.74
C THR A 46 17.55 -3.90 -26.90
N PRO A 47 16.62 -2.95 -27.07
CA PRO A 47 15.19 -3.27 -27.17
C PRO A 47 14.86 -4.33 -28.23
N GLY A 48 15.58 -4.32 -29.36
CA GLY A 48 15.46 -5.33 -30.41
C GLY A 48 15.93 -6.73 -29.98
N ASN A 49 17.08 -6.85 -29.31
CA ASN A 49 17.62 -8.15 -28.87
C ASN A 49 16.86 -8.73 -27.68
N ILE A 50 16.36 -7.89 -26.77
CA ILE A 50 15.44 -8.32 -25.70
C ILE A 50 14.15 -8.86 -26.32
N GLY A 51 13.56 -8.13 -27.28
CA GLY A 51 12.36 -8.58 -28.00
C GLY A 51 12.59 -9.89 -28.74
N ALA A 52 13.72 -10.03 -29.43
CA ALA A 52 14.10 -11.26 -30.15
C ALA A 52 14.31 -12.45 -29.20
N SER A 53 14.95 -12.22 -28.04
CA SER A 53 15.18 -13.26 -27.03
C SER A 53 13.88 -13.70 -26.34
N LEU A 54 12.97 -12.77 -26.06
CA LEU A 54 11.62 -13.05 -25.56
C LEU A 54 10.80 -13.84 -26.60
N ALA A 55 10.87 -13.47 -27.88
CA ALA A 55 10.21 -14.18 -28.97
C ALA A 55 10.80 -15.59 -29.16
N ALA A 56 12.13 -15.74 -29.05
CA ALA A 56 12.82 -17.03 -29.13
C ALA A 56 12.48 -17.97 -27.96
N MET A 57 12.13 -17.42 -26.79
CA MET A 57 11.63 -18.18 -25.64
C MET A 57 10.15 -18.59 -25.79
N GLY A 58 9.50 -18.28 -26.91
CA GLY A 58 8.10 -18.61 -27.18
C GLY A 58 7.10 -17.72 -26.42
N VAL A 59 7.56 -16.66 -25.75
CA VAL A 59 6.70 -15.72 -25.03
C VAL A 59 6.05 -14.78 -26.04
N THR A 60 4.80 -15.06 -26.40
CA THR A 60 4.03 -14.20 -27.30
C THR A 60 3.50 -12.97 -26.57
N LYS A 61 3.16 -11.90 -27.32
CA LYS A 61 2.58 -10.65 -26.78
C LYS A 61 1.38 -10.91 -25.85
N VAL A 62 0.60 -11.95 -26.14
CA VAL A 62 -0.59 -12.36 -25.36
C VAL A 62 -0.21 -12.82 -23.94
N HIS A 63 0.88 -13.56 -23.77
CA HIS A 63 1.32 -14.03 -22.44
C HIS A 63 1.77 -12.87 -21.55
N MET A 64 2.51 -11.92 -22.12
CA MET A 64 2.91 -10.69 -21.45
C MET A 64 1.70 -9.86 -21.03
N LEU A 65 0.74 -9.68 -21.94
CA LEU A 65 -0.49 -8.94 -21.67
C LEU A 65 -1.31 -9.61 -20.56
N MET A 66 -1.49 -10.93 -20.60
CA MET A 66 -2.20 -11.67 -19.53
C MET A 66 -1.50 -11.50 -18.17
N PHE A 67 -0.18 -11.58 -18.14
CA PHE A 67 0.58 -11.40 -16.90
C PHE A 67 0.39 -10.00 -16.31
N PHE A 68 0.65 -8.95 -17.08
CA PHE A 68 0.50 -7.56 -16.59
C PHE A 68 -0.95 -7.21 -16.24
N LEU A 69 -1.91 -7.73 -17.00
CA LEU A 69 -3.33 -7.55 -16.71
C LEU A 69 -3.73 -8.25 -15.40
N SER A 70 -3.26 -9.47 -15.16
CA SER A 70 -3.53 -10.19 -13.91
C SER A 70 -2.93 -9.45 -12.70
N PHE A 71 -1.70 -8.93 -12.86
CA PHE A 71 -1.04 -8.12 -11.84
C PHE A 71 -1.78 -6.81 -11.58
N PHE A 72 -2.27 -6.15 -12.63
CA PHE A 72 -3.09 -4.95 -12.54
C PHE A 72 -4.39 -5.19 -11.76
N ILE A 73 -5.13 -6.24 -12.12
CA ILE A 73 -6.37 -6.63 -11.42
C ILE A 73 -6.07 -6.95 -9.95
N MET A 74 -5.00 -7.69 -9.68
CA MET A 74 -4.59 -8.03 -8.32
C MET A 74 -4.24 -6.77 -7.52
N ALA A 75 -3.48 -5.83 -8.09
CA ALA A 75 -3.11 -4.57 -7.44
C ALA A 75 -4.33 -3.69 -7.12
N LEU A 76 -5.33 -3.65 -8.01
CA LEU A 76 -6.58 -2.94 -7.75
C LEU A 76 -7.38 -3.61 -6.62
N THR A 77 -7.54 -4.93 -6.72
CA THR A 77 -8.42 -5.72 -5.86
C THR A 77 -7.85 -5.90 -4.45
N TRP A 78 -6.53 -6.03 -4.31
CA TRP A 78 -5.86 -6.27 -3.02
C TRP A 78 -6.21 -5.21 -1.97
N ASN A 79 -6.32 -3.94 -2.36
CA ASN A 79 -6.72 -2.88 -1.43
C ASN A 79 -8.16 -3.01 -0.93
N HIS A 80 -9.08 -3.46 -1.79
CA HIS A 80 -10.46 -3.67 -1.38
C HIS A 80 -10.57 -4.90 -0.48
N ILE A 81 -9.86 -5.98 -0.81
CA ILE A 81 -9.80 -7.18 0.03
C ILE A 81 -9.23 -6.83 1.41
N PHE A 82 -8.12 -6.10 1.49
CA PHE A 82 -7.52 -5.72 2.76
C PHE A 82 -8.47 -4.88 3.63
N ASN A 83 -9.16 -3.92 3.00
CA ASN A 83 -10.15 -3.09 3.70
C ASN A 83 -11.37 -3.89 4.15
N LEU A 84 -11.84 -4.84 3.33
CA LEU A 84 -12.97 -5.73 3.66
C LEU A 84 -12.62 -6.67 4.81
N VAL A 85 -11.44 -7.29 4.78
CA VAL A 85 -10.93 -8.14 5.86
C VAL A 85 -10.75 -7.34 7.14
N SER A 86 -10.18 -6.13 7.06
CA SER A 86 -10.03 -5.24 8.22
C SER A 86 -11.37 -4.81 8.83
N PHE A 87 -12.38 -4.62 7.98
CA PHE A 87 -13.74 -4.35 8.44
C PHE A 87 -14.35 -5.57 9.14
N MET A 88 -14.20 -6.77 8.57
CA MET A 88 -14.71 -8.01 9.18
C MET A 88 -14.07 -8.33 10.53
N ILE A 89 -12.76 -8.10 10.66
CA ILE A 89 -12.02 -8.33 11.90
C ILE A 89 -12.29 -7.24 12.95
N ALA A 90 -12.99 -6.15 12.56
CA ALA A 90 -13.28 -5.02 13.45
C ALA A 90 -12.02 -4.39 14.07
N SER A 91 -10.86 -4.53 13.42
CA SER A 91 -9.54 -4.19 13.97
C SER A 91 -9.25 -2.68 14.02
N ARG A 92 -10.11 -1.85 13.42
CA ARG A 92 -9.96 -0.37 13.36
C ARG A 92 -11.24 0.39 13.66
N LEU A 93 -12.04 -0.13 14.60
CA LEU A 93 -13.19 0.58 15.13
C LEU A 93 -12.72 1.56 16.22
N THR A 94 -13.10 2.83 16.09
CA THR A 94 -12.72 3.88 17.05
C THR A 94 -13.93 4.42 17.80
N CYS A 95 -13.73 4.77 19.08
CA CYS A 95 -14.77 5.28 19.95
C CYS A 95 -15.13 6.73 19.60
N MET A 96 -16.42 6.98 19.34
CA MET A 96 -16.97 8.31 19.01
C MET A 96 -17.50 9.08 20.25
N ARG A 97 -17.34 8.55 21.47
CA ARG A 97 -17.81 9.26 22.67
C ARG A 97 -17.04 10.57 22.83
N LYS A 98 -17.77 11.68 22.89
CA LYS A 98 -17.23 13.00 23.24
C LYS A 98 -17.09 13.08 24.76
N ASN A 99 -15.96 13.64 25.22
CA ASN A 99 -15.78 14.03 26.61
C ASN A 99 -16.58 15.32 26.92
N GLN A 100 -16.64 15.74 28.18
CA GLN A 100 -17.30 16.98 28.62
C GLN A 100 -16.73 18.23 27.92
N GLU A 101 -15.48 18.19 27.47
CA GLU A 101 -14.79 19.24 26.71
C GLU A 101 -15.03 19.14 25.17
N GLY A 102 -15.90 18.24 24.72
CA GLY A 102 -16.21 18.04 23.30
C GLY A 102 -15.18 17.22 22.50
N ILE A 103 -14.05 16.86 23.10
CA ILE A 103 -12.99 16.05 22.47
C ILE A 103 -13.46 14.59 22.29
N VAL A 104 -13.32 14.04 21.09
CA VAL A 104 -13.65 12.64 20.80
C VAL A 104 -12.58 11.69 21.36
N CYS A 105 -13.01 10.59 21.97
CA CYS A 105 -12.11 9.64 22.63
C CYS A 105 -11.11 8.98 21.66
N GLY A 106 -11.52 8.63 20.44
CA GLY A 106 -10.64 8.14 19.37
C GLY A 106 -9.96 6.78 19.61
N ALA A 107 -10.04 6.22 20.81
CA ALA A 107 -9.39 4.96 21.16
C ALA A 107 -10.06 3.74 20.52
N SER A 108 -9.26 2.68 20.31
CA SER A 108 -9.70 1.44 19.67
C SER A 108 -10.77 0.73 20.49
N THR A 109 -11.80 0.24 19.81
CA THR A 109 -12.94 -0.45 20.44
C THR A 109 -12.95 -1.93 20.09
N LYS A 110 -13.18 -2.78 21.09
CA LYS A 110 -13.45 -4.21 20.88
C LYS A 110 -14.95 -4.46 20.82
N ARG A 111 -15.38 -5.31 19.89
CA ARG A 111 -16.77 -5.76 19.77
C ARG A 111 -17.09 -6.72 20.91
N ILE A 112 -18.11 -6.42 21.70
CA ILE A 112 -18.63 -7.31 22.74
C ILE A 112 -20.05 -7.72 22.32
N LYS A 113 -20.27 -9.03 22.20
CA LYS A 113 -21.62 -9.59 22.11
C LYS A 113 -22.15 -9.70 23.54
N ILE A 114 -23.18 -8.93 23.86
CA ILE A 114 -23.85 -9.07 25.15
C ILE A 114 -25.00 -10.05 24.93
N ASN A 115 -24.85 -11.26 25.45
CA ASN A 115 -25.97 -12.18 25.57
C ASN A 115 -26.90 -11.63 26.65
N TYR A 116 -27.98 -10.98 26.25
CA TYR A 116 -29.04 -10.62 27.19
C TYR A 116 -29.73 -11.92 27.63
N GLY A 117 -29.35 -12.42 28.80
CA GLY A 117 -30.10 -13.47 29.48
C GLY A 117 -31.55 -13.00 29.68
N ASN A 118 -32.49 -13.71 29.05
CA ASN A 118 -33.92 -13.73 29.38
C ASN A 118 -34.58 -12.40 29.79
N LYS A 119 -34.49 -11.35 28.97
CA LYS A 119 -35.42 -10.20 29.05
C LYS A 119 -36.16 -10.03 27.73
N LYS A 120 -37.43 -10.43 27.72
CA LYS A 120 -38.39 -10.49 26.60
C LYS A 120 -38.73 -9.17 25.90
N ASN A 121 -38.01 -8.07 26.12
CA ASN A 121 -38.38 -6.75 25.57
C ASN A 121 -37.18 -5.83 25.28
N ILE A 122 -36.18 -6.32 24.54
CA ILE A 122 -35.11 -5.45 24.03
C ILE A 122 -34.90 -5.75 22.55
N ASP A 123 -35.12 -4.72 21.72
CA ASP A 123 -34.87 -4.68 20.27
C ASP A 123 -33.74 -5.61 19.85
N LYS A 124 -34.06 -6.60 19.02
CA LYS A 124 -33.12 -7.58 18.45
C LYS A 124 -31.95 -6.94 17.69
N ASN A 125 -32.01 -5.64 17.40
CA ASN A 125 -30.97 -4.84 16.73
C ASN A 125 -29.87 -4.28 17.67
N LYS A 126 -30.00 -4.38 19.01
CA LYS A 126 -29.08 -3.76 20.00
C LYS A 126 -28.11 -4.75 20.68
N SER A 127 -27.84 -5.90 20.06
CA SER A 127 -27.01 -6.98 20.66
C SER A 127 -25.49 -6.76 20.54
N VAL A 128 -25.06 -5.77 19.75
CA VAL A 128 -23.66 -5.47 19.52
C VAL A 128 -23.31 -4.18 20.24
N ARG A 129 -22.50 -4.25 21.31
CA ARG A 129 -21.89 -3.07 21.94
C ARG A 129 -20.39 -3.06 21.70
N PHE A 130 -19.82 -1.87 21.57
CA PHE A 130 -18.38 -1.69 21.44
C PHE A 130 -17.81 -1.10 22.74
N LYS A 131 -16.82 -1.78 23.32
CA LYS A 131 -16.12 -1.31 24.52
C LYS A 131 -14.76 -0.75 24.14
N CYS A 132 -14.54 0.51 24.50
CA CYS A 132 -13.26 1.19 24.37
C CYS A 132 -12.28 0.73 25.47
N VAL A 133 -10.97 0.86 25.23
CA VAL A 133 -9.92 0.66 26.26
C VAL A 133 -10.16 1.55 27.49
N ASN A 134 -10.71 2.75 27.30
CA ASN A 134 -11.07 3.69 28.36
C ASN A 134 -12.41 3.37 29.05
N GLY A 135 -12.98 2.18 28.81
CA GLY A 135 -14.21 1.72 29.49
C GLY A 135 -15.52 2.29 28.94
N HIS A 136 -15.49 3.10 27.88
CA HIS A 136 -16.71 3.60 27.23
C HIS A 136 -17.46 2.50 26.48
N ASN A 137 -18.77 2.41 26.70
CA ASN A 137 -19.67 1.53 25.97
C ASN A 137 -20.45 2.34 24.94
N CYS A 138 -20.10 2.22 23.66
CA CYS A 138 -20.78 2.91 22.56
C CYS A 138 -21.52 1.92 21.68
N PHE A 139 -22.71 2.31 21.19
CA PHE A 139 -23.44 1.56 20.18
C PHE A 139 -22.90 1.82 18.77
N ASP A 140 -22.30 3.00 18.55
CA ASP A 140 -21.68 3.39 17.28
C ASP A 140 -20.16 3.45 17.40
N ALA A 141 -19.47 2.83 16.44
CA ALA A 141 -18.03 2.93 16.27
C ALA A 141 -17.70 3.29 14.83
N ARG A 142 -16.78 4.24 14.61
CA ARG A 142 -16.39 4.66 13.27
C ARG A 142 -15.24 3.79 12.77
N PHE A 143 -15.43 3.16 11.62
CA PHE A 143 -14.36 2.45 10.91
C PHE A 143 -13.48 3.45 10.17
N ASN A 144 -12.16 3.37 10.39
CA ASN A 144 -11.20 4.17 9.64
C ASN A 144 -10.54 3.29 8.55
N PRO A 145 -10.99 3.36 7.29
CA PRO A 145 -10.45 2.55 6.21
C PRO A 145 -8.98 2.91 5.95
N VAL A 146 -8.20 1.94 5.48
CA VAL A 146 -6.84 2.20 5.04
C VAL A 146 -6.92 2.91 3.70
N LYS A 147 -6.48 4.17 3.69
CA LYS A 147 -6.33 4.95 2.46
C LYS A 147 -5.16 4.38 1.67
N LYS A 148 -5.35 4.16 0.37
CA LYS A 148 -4.27 3.74 -0.54
C LYS A 148 -3.11 4.73 -0.41
N GLY A 149 -1.91 4.20 -0.14
CA GLY A 149 -0.69 4.99 -0.16
C GLY A 149 -0.28 5.32 -1.60
N VAL A 150 0.59 6.32 -1.75
CA VAL A 150 1.14 6.76 -3.05
C VAL A 150 1.75 5.59 -3.83
N VAL A 151 2.39 4.64 -3.14
CA VAL A 151 2.99 3.43 -3.74
C VAL A 151 1.96 2.54 -4.43
N SER A 152 0.75 2.40 -3.86
CA SER A 152 -0.30 1.62 -4.52
C SER A 152 -0.72 2.30 -5.82
N HIS A 153 -0.80 3.64 -5.81
CA HIS A 153 -1.14 4.40 -7.00
C HIS A 153 -0.10 4.28 -8.12
N THR A 154 1.19 4.35 -7.77
CA THR A 154 2.25 4.19 -8.76
C THR A 154 2.26 2.79 -9.37
N VAL A 155 1.99 1.74 -8.58
CA VAL A 155 2.01 0.35 -9.06
C VAL A 155 0.91 0.07 -10.08
N TRP A 156 -0.35 0.46 -9.83
CA TRP A 156 -1.42 0.18 -10.81
C TRP A 156 -1.28 1.05 -12.06
N VAL A 157 -0.82 2.30 -11.93
CA VAL A 157 -0.56 3.18 -13.09
C VAL A 157 0.59 2.64 -13.94
N ALA A 158 1.67 2.16 -13.32
CA ALA A 158 2.78 1.54 -14.05
C ALA A 158 2.32 0.27 -14.79
N ALA A 159 1.56 -0.60 -14.14
CA ALA A 159 1.01 -1.80 -14.77
C ALA A 159 0.08 -1.47 -15.96
N LEU A 160 -0.79 -0.45 -15.82
CA LEU A 160 -1.64 0.02 -16.92
C LEU A 160 -0.79 0.54 -18.09
N LEU A 161 0.22 1.35 -17.80
CA LEU A 161 1.12 1.90 -18.82
C LEU A 161 1.83 0.79 -19.60
N PHE A 162 2.31 -0.26 -18.93
CA PHE A 162 2.88 -1.43 -19.60
C PHE A 162 1.86 -2.17 -20.47
N CYS A 163 0.62 -2.35 -20.01
CA CYS A 163 -0.44 -2.93 -20.84
C CYS A 163 -0.71 -2.10 -22.11
N VAL A 164 -0.75 -0.77 -22.00
CA VAL A 164 -0.95 0.13 -23.15
C VAL A 164 0.23 0.02 -24.13
N ILE A 165 1.47 0.03 -23.63
CA ILE A 165 2.65 -0.16 -24.48
C ILE A 165 2.58 -1.50 -25.24
N ILE A 166 2.17 -2.58 -24.58
CA ILE A 166 2.09 -3.90 -25.24
C ILE A 166 0.96 -3.95 -26.28
N MET A 167 -0.15 -3.24 -26.07
CA MET A 167 -1.26 -3.21 -27.04
C MET A 167 -0.96 -2.35 -28.27
N TYR A 168 -0.25 -1.23 -28.10
CA TYR A 168 -0.01 -0.25 -29.16
C TYR A 168 1.43 -0.24 -29.72
N GLY A 169 2.33 -1.07 -29.18
CA GLY A 169 3.69 -1.34 -29.71
C GLY A 169 3.80 -2.71 -30.33
#